data_AF-G2DH29-F1
#
_entry.id   AF-G2DH29-F1
#
_cell.length_a   1.000
_cell.length_b   1.000
_cell.length_c   1.000
_cell.angle_alpha   90.00
_cell.angle_beta   90.00
_cell.angle_gamma   90.00
#
_symmetry.space_group_name_H-M   'P 1'
#
loop_
_entity.id
_entity.type
_entity.pdbx_description
1 polymer ?
#
loop_
_entity_poly.entity_id
_entity_poly.type
_entity_poly.pdbx_seq_one_letter_code
_entity_poly.pdbx_strand_id
1 'polypeptide(L)'
;MREILGYVPIEPDGSVSIRVPADTPFSFSLLDRAGRRVGPRHDHWLQLRPGESLECHGCHDPASPVPHARQDALPAALNSGALGDGLPFPNSDPAIWANQGETMAQARGRISCQSDCAAITPSVDLQFEDHWTDPAVQPKDPVFSYRYTDLTSPAPASKACQQRWSRLCRSVIHYETHIHPLWSLPRQRLDAQGQLIEDQTCSRCHATTDDNSALQLPAAQLDLSDGPSDAEPDHFKAYRELLFPDNAQEIRDGLLQDQQLAATDELGNPLFETDGEGNPILDEAGQPIPLLVSVAAPGPSMRAGSALGSYFFDRFAAGGSHADYLSPAELRLLSEWLDIGAQYWNNPFDIPRDE
;
A
#
# COMPACT_ATOMS: atom_id res chain seq x y z
N MET A 1 -4.08 -5.93 12.11
CA MET A 1 -5.05 -4.82 12.12
C MET A 1 -4.38 -3.54 12.60
N ARG A 2 -4.43 -2.49 11.78
CA ARG A 2 -3.87 -1.16 12.06
C ARG A 2 -4.65 -0.09 11.32
N GLU A 3 -4.84 1.06 11.94
CA GLU A 3 -5.44 2.24 11.32
C GLU A 3 -4.37 3.29 11.03
N ILE A 4 -4.65 4.19 10.11
CA ILE A 4 -3.75 5.30 9.77
C ILE A 4 -4.21 6.54 10.53
N LEU A 5 -3.30 7.13 11.31
CA LEU A 5 -3.58 8.37 12.06
C LEU A 5 -3.48 9.61 11.17
N GLY A 6 -2.56 9.60 10.21
CA GLY A 6 -2.35 10.68 9.25
C GLY A 6 -0.91 10.78 8.79
N TYR A 7 -0.65 11.79 7.97
CA TYR A 7 0.62 12.06 7.30
C TYR A 7 1.14 13.44 7.69
N VAL A 8 2.47 13.56 7.78
CA VAL A 8 3.19 14.83 7.81
C VAL A 8 4.38 14.73 6.86
N PRO A 9 4.83 15.85 6.27
CA PRO A 9 6.01 15.84 5.42
C PRO A 9 7.29 15.60 6.22
N ILE A 10 8.31 15.07 5.54
CA ILE A 10 9.70 15.04 6.01
C ILE A 10 10.37 16.27 5.41
N GLU A 11 11.00 17.09 6.26
CA GLU A 11 11.67 18.31 5.82
C GLU A 11 13.02 17.99 5.14
N PRO A 12 13.60 18.91 4.34
CA PRO A 12 14.81 18.63 3.55
C PRO A 12 16.05 18.16 4.33
N ASP A 13 16.18 18.53 5.60
CA ASP A 13 17.24 18.05 6.50
C ASP A 13 16.94 16.68 7.14
N GLY A 14 15.88 16.01 6.70
CA GLY A 14 15.42 14.71 7.20
C GLY A 14 14.63 14.78 8.50
N SER A 15 14.38 15.97 9.07
CA SER A 15 13.64 16.12 10.31
C SER A 15 12.13 16.03 10.11
N VAL A 16 11.43 15.59 11.16
CA VAL A 16 9.96 15.48 11.21
C VAL A 16 9.48 15.99 12.55
N SER A 17 8.37 16.73 12.55
CA SER A 17 7.65 17.13 13.76
C SER A 17 6.16 16.91 13.55
N ILE A 18 5.51 16.25 14.52
CA ILE A 18 4.12 15.81 14.37
C ILE A 18 3.38 15.86 15.71
N ARG A 19 2.13 16.31 15.67
CA ARG A 19 1.16 16.11 16.75
C ARG A 19 0.49 14.75 16.59
N VAL A 20 0.55 13.96 17.65
CA VAL A 20 -0.15 12.67 17.74
C VAL A 20 -1.29 12.74 18.75
N PRO A 21 -2.36 11.94 18.58
CA PRO A 21 -3.39 11.80 19.61
C PRO A 21 -2.77 11.30 20.92
N ALA A 22 -3.00 12.03 22.02
CA ALA A 22 -2.60 11.59 23.35
C ALA A 22 -3.30 10.30 23.76
N ASP A 23 -2.64 9.53 24.62
CA ASP A 23 -3.10 8.25 25.15
C ASP A 23 -3.47 7.21 24.07
N THR A 24 -2.98 7.40 22.83
CA THR A 24 -3.19 6.49 21.71
C THR A 24 -1.87 5.81 21.35
N PRO A 25 -1.76 4.47 21.36
CA PRO A 25 -0.60 3.77 20.84
C PRO A 25 -0.41 4.04 19.35
N PHE A 26 0.80 4.42 18.94
CA PHE A 26 1.12 4.66 17.54
C PHE A 26 2.50 4.10 17.16
N SER A 27 2.68 3.91 15.87
CA SER A 27 3.98 3.71 15.22
C SER A 27 3.99 4.56 13.95
N PHE A 28 5.12 4.65 13.27
CA PHE A 28 5.29 5.44 12.06
C PHE A 28 6.10 4.66 11.02
N SER A 29 6.11 5.18 9.80
CA SER A 29 6.79 4.60 8.65
C SER A 29 7.21 5.73 7.73
N LEU A 30 8.41 5.62 7.15
CA LEU A 30 8.86 6.55 6.12
C LEU A 30 8.26 6.12 4.79
N LEU A 31 7.85 7.09 3.98
CA LEU A 31 7.18 6.82 2.72
C LEU A 31 7.94 7.47 1.57
N ASP A 32 7.87 6.86 0.40
CA ASP A 32 8.29 7.50 -0.84
C ASP A 32 7.23 8.50 -1.34
N ARG A 33 7.53 9.18 -2.44
CA ARG A 33 6.61 10.14 -3.08
C ARG A 33 5.26 9.52 -3.43
N ALA A 34 5.20 8.23 -3.73
CA ALA A 34 3.97 7.52 -4.10
C ALA A 34 3.17 7.03 -2.86
N GLY A 35 3.63 7.31 -1.65
CA GLY A 35 2.98 6.87 -0.41
C GLY A 35 3.26 5.43 -0.01
N ARG A 36 4.31 4.82 -0.56
CA ARG A 36 4.72 3.44 -0.25
C ARG A 36 5.80 3.45 0.82
N ARG A 37 5.70 2.56 1.80
CA ARG A 37 6.68 2.48 2.89
C ARG A 37 8.06 2.11 2.38
N VAL A 38 9.03 2.94 2.72
CA VAL A 38 10.46 2.71 2.50
C VAL A 38 11.07 2.17 3.79
N GLY A 39 11.79 1.05 3.66
CA GLY A 39 12.52 0.45 4.77
C GLY A 39 11.66 -0.36 5.76
N PRO A 40 12.28 -0.84 6.84
CA PRO A 40 11.60 -1.62 7.86
C PRO A 40 10.60 -0.77 8.63
N ARG A 41 9.57 -1.43 9.16
CA ARG A 41 8.60 -0.81 10.06
C ARG A 41 9.25 -0.56 11.42
N HIS A 42 8.83 0.52 12.09
CA HIS A 42 9.10 0.67 13.51
C HIS A 42 8.18 -0.28 14.32
N ASP A 43 8.73 -1.39 14.82
CA ASP A 43 7.93 -2.47 15.43
C ASP A 43 7.56 -2.25 16.91
N HIS A 44 7.93 -1.10 17.46
CA HIS A 44 7.57 -0.72 18.82
C HIS A 44 6.47 0.34 18.85
N TRP A 45 5.53 0.17 19.77
CA TRP A 45 4.44 1.12 20.00
C TRP A 45 4.93 2.25 20.91
N LEU A 46 4.69 3.47 20.47
CA LEU A 46 4.88 4.68 21.25
C LEU A 46 3.53 5.18 21.75
N GLN A 47 3.54 5.90 22.86
CA GLN A 47 2.36 6.55 23.42
C GLN A 47 2.83 7.79 24.19
N LEU A 48 2.10 8.89 24.04
CA LEU A 48 2.37 10.14 24.73
C LEU A 48 1.17 10.56 25.58
N ARG A 49 1.43 11.17 26.73
CA ARG A 49 0.43 11.84 27.56
C ARG A 49 0.05 13.20 26.98
N PRO A 50 -1.10 13.77 27.39
CA PRO A 50 -1.47 15.12 27.00
C PRO A 50 -0.37 16.14 27.33
N GLY A 51 0.14 16.84 26.31
CA GLY A 51 1.20 17.84 26.46
C GLY A 51 2.62 17.29 26.57
N GLU A 52 2.80 15.97 26.52
CA GLU A 52 4.12 15.34 26.48
C GLU A 52 4.74 15.48 25.07
N SER A 53 6.05 15.70 25.04
CA SER A 53 6.86 15.67 23.83
C SER A 53 7.88 14.54 23.93
N LEU A 54 8.08 13.85 22.81
CA LEU A 54 9.12 12.83 22.66
C LEU A 54 9.99 13.19 21.46
N GLU A 55 11.30 13.10 21.64
CA GLU A 55 12.29 13.37 20.61
C GLU A 55 13.10 12.10 20.32
N CYS A 56 13.33 11.85 19.03
CA CYS A 56 14.18 10.78 18.55
C CYS A 56 15.31 11.41 17.73
N HIS A 57 16.55 11.07 18.07
CA HIS A 57 17.75 11.64 17.46
C HIS A 57 18.14 11.00 16.11
N GLY A 58 17.36 10.02 15.65
CA GLY A 58 17.53 9.32 14.38
C GLY A 58 16.62 8.10 14.30
N CYS A 59 16.57 7.46 13.13
CA CYS A 59 15.97 6.13 12.97
C CYS A 59 16.94 5.05 13.49
N HIS A 60 16.41 3.94 14.01
CA HIS A 60 17.17 2.87 14.69
C HIS A 60 18.39 2.41 13.87
N ASP A 61 19.58 2.39 14.48
CA ASP A 61 20.75 1.69 13.97
C ASP A 61 20.86 0.34 14.69
N PRO A 62 20.59 -0.81 14.02
CA PRO A 62 20.66 -2.12 14.67
C PRO A 62 22.06 -2.48 15.17
N ALA A 63 23.11 -1.79 14.72
CA ALA A 63 24.47 -1.94 15.23
C ALA A 63 24.75 -1.09 16.48
N SER A 64 23.85 -0.16 16.84
CA SER A 64 24.01 0.69 18.02
C SER A 64 23.47 0.01 19.28
N PRO A 65 24.29 -0.16 20.33
CA PRO A 65 23.83 -0.68 21.62
C PRO A 65 23.13 0.40 22.47
N VAL A 66 23.03 1.63 21.98
CA VAL A 66 22.49 2.77 22.74
C VAL A 66 20.96 2.73 22.74
N PRO A 67 20.31 2.65 23.91
CA PRO A 67 18.84 2.63 23.97
C PRO A 67 18.29 4.02 23.64
N HIS A 68 17.42 4.12 22.63
CA HIS A 68 16.80 5.39 22.25
C HIS A 68 15.35 5.56 22.78
N ALA A 69 14.91 4.68 23.69
CA ALA A 69 13.60 4.73 24.33
C ALA A 69 13.62 5.42 25.71
N ARG A 70 14.78 5.90 26.17
CA ARG A 70 14.89 6.70 27.40
C ARG A 70 15.53 8.05 27.12
N GLN A 71 14.89 9.10 27.62
CA GLN A 71 15.35 10.49 27.44
C GLN A 71 16.74 10.74 28.03
N ASP A 72 17.14 10.00 29.06
CA ASP A 72 18.44 10.12 29.73
C ASP A 72 19.59 9.38 29.00
N ALA A 73 19.30 8.65 27.93
CA ALA A 73 20.25 7.78 27.24
C ALA A 73 20.18 7.88 25.70
N LEU A 74 19.65 8.98 25.17
CA LEU A 74 19.54 9.17 23.72
C LEU A 74 20.93 9.15 23.04
N PRO A 75 21.05 8.57 21.84
CA PRO A 75 22.28 8.66 21.04
C PRO A 75 22.56 10.12 20.66
N ALA A 76 23.74 10.42 20.11
CA ALA A 76 23.98 11.76 19.54
C ALA A 76 22.95 12.05 18.43
N ALA A 77 22.44 13.27 18.38
CA ALA A 77 21.53 13.71 17.32
C ALA A 77 22.21 13.61 15.96
N LEU A 78 21.57 12.92 15.01
CA LEU A 78 22.03 12.84 13.62
C LEU A 78 21.96 14.22 12.94
N ASN A 79 20.96 15.01 13.32
CA ASN A 79 20.76 16.37 12.86
C ASN A 79 20.95 17.34 14.02
N SER A 80 22.00 18.16 13.97
CA SER A 80 22.34 19.15 14.99
C SER A 80 21.51 20.44 14.89
N GLY A 81 20.66 20.56 13.88
CA GLY A 81 19.87 21.75 13.60
C GLY A 81 20.69 22.96 13.14
N ALA A 82 20.06 24.13 13.19
CA ALA A 82 20.62 25.39 12.74
C ALA A 82 21.81 25.84 13.58
N LEU A 83 22.82 26.45 12.93
CA LEU A 83 24.07 26.83 13.57
C LEU A 83 24.00 28.15 14.37
N GLY A 84 22.96 28.96 14.18
CA GLY A 84 22.83 30.27 14.82
C GLY A 84 21.39 30.75 14.89
N ASP A 85 21.17 31.75 15.74
CA ASP A 85 19.85 32.33 16.00
C ASP A 85 19.45 33.36 14.95
N GLY A 86 18.16 33.34 14.57
CA GLY A 86 17.52 34.35 13.73
C GLY A 86 17.98 34.35 12.28
N LEU A 87 18.73 33.34 11.85
CA LEU A 87 19.19 33.18 10.48
C LEU A 87 18.31 32.17 9.73
N PRO A 88 18.12 32.34 8.40
CA PRO A 88 17.51 31.30 7.58
C PRO A 88 18.46 30.09 7.46
N PHE A 89 17.90 28.93 7.11
CA PHE A 89 18.73 27.78 6.79
C PHE A 89 19.52 28.07 5.49
N PRO A 90 20.77 27.57 5.37
CA PRO A 90 21.56 27.79 4.16
C PRO A 90 20.82 27.37 2.90
N ASN A 91 20.82 28.23 1.87
CA ASN A 91 20.17 28.01 0.57
C ASN A 91 18.65 27.73 0.65
N SER A 92 17.96 28.31 1.63
CA SER A 92 16.51 28.19 1.79
C SER A 92 15.79 29.54 1.77
N ASP A 93 14.46 29.51 1.68
CA ASP A 93 13.57 30.65 1.71
C ASP A 93 13.86 31.52 2.96
N PRO A 94 14.30 32.77 2.78
CA PRO A 94 14.69 33.64 3.89
C PRO A 94 13.53 34.00 4.83
N ALA A 95 12.28 33.73 4.44
CA ALA A 95 11.12 33.89 5.32
C ALA A 95 11.09 32.86 6.47
N ILE A 96 11.78 31.74 6.33
CA ILE A 96 11.86 30.70 7.37
C ILE A 96 13.19 30.83 8.11
N TRP A 97 13.11 31.26 9.37
CA TRP A 97 14.26 31.46 10.25
C TRP A 97 14.27 30.47 11.41
N ALA A 98 15.47 30.13 11.89
CA ALA A 98 15.68 29.18 12.96
C ALA A 98 16.22 29.85 14.23
N ASN A 99 15.93 29.25 15.39
CA ASN A 99 16.79 29.40 16.55
C ASN A 99 17.95 28.40 16.46
N GLN A 100 19.08 28.68 17.12
CA GLN A 100 20.21 27.78 17.19
C GLN A 100 19.77 26.41 17.73
N GLY A 101 20.18 25.35 17.03
CA GLY A 101 19.82 23.97 17.34
C GLY A 101 18.47 23.51 16.79
N GLU A 102 17.63 24.38 16.22
CA GLU A 102 16.37 23.95 15.62
C GLU A 102 16.61 23.20 14.30
N THR A 103 15.99 22.03 14.16
CA THR A 103 15.83 21.38 12.85
C THR A 103 14.82 22.14 11.99
N MET A 104 14.82 21.87 10.68
CA MET A 104 13.87 22.46 9.74
C MET A 104 12.42 22.21 10.17
N ALA A 105 12.10 21.01 10.67
CA ALA A 105 10.76 20.68 11.17
C ALA A 105 10.40 21.40 12.47
N GLN A 106 11.35 21.59 13.38
CA GLN A 106 11.13 22.37 14.61
C GLN A 106 10.86 23.85 14.28
N ALA A 107 11.65 24.45 13.39
CA ALA A 107 11.46 25.83 12.95
C ALA A 107 10.10 26.03 12.25
N ARG A 108 9.76 25.17 11.27
CA ARG A 108 8.45 25.16 10.59
C ARG A 108 7.29 24.97 11.56
N GLY A 109 7.42 24.03 12.49
CA GLY A 109 6.43 23.78 13.52
C GLY A 109 6.20 25.00 14.40
N ARG A 110 7.26 25.61 14.95
CA ARG A 110 7.20 26.82 15.76
C ARG A 110 6.55 27.98 15.01
N ILE A 111 6.93 28.22 13.76
CA ILE A 111 6.40 29.32 12.94
C ILE A 111 4.91 29.09 12.64
N SER A 112 4.53 27.91 12.14
CA SER A 112 3.12 27.62 11.83
C SER A 112 2.23 27.64 13.07
N CYS A 113 2.76 27.33 14.25
CA CYS A 113 2.01 27.34 15.49
C CYS A 113 1.68 28.73 16.04
N GLN A 114 2.19 29.79 15.41
CA GLN A 114 1.73 31.15 15.71
C GLN A 114 0.32 31.41 15.16
N SER A 115 -0.16 30.59 14.21
CA SER A 115 -1.51 30.64 13.65
C SER A 115 -2.33 29.39 13.99
N ASP A 116 -1.98 28.25 13.39
CA ASP A 116 -2.83 27.07 13.34
C ASP A 116 -2.08 25.75 13.52
N CYS A 117 -0.75 25.79 13.60
CA CYS A 117 0.12 24.62 13.67
C CYS A 117 0.00 23.69 12.45
N ALA A 118 -0.32 24.21 11.27
CA ALA A 118 -0.52 23.39 10.08
C ALA A 118 0.69 22.49 9.76
N ALA A 119 1.92 22.96 9.98
CA ALA A 119 3.12 22.19 9.63
C ALA A 119 3.33 20.91 10.46
N ILE A 120 2.74 20.83 11.66
CA ILE A 120 2.84 19.66 12.55
C ILE A 120 1.49 18.98 12.80
N THR A 121 0.44 19.44 12.13
CA THR A 121 -0.90 18.84 12.23
C THR A 121 -1.02 17.78 11.13
N PRO A 122 -1.29 16.51 11.46
CA PRO A 122 -1.42 15.48 10.46
C PRO A 122 -2.57 15.77 9.49
N SER A 123 -2.50 15.20 8.29
CA SER A 123 -3.61 15.11 7.35
C SER A 123 -4.00 13.65 7.11
N VAL A 124 -5.25 13.38 6.75
CA VAL A 124 -5.61 12.07 6.17
C VAL A 124 -5.24 11.97 4.70
N ASP A 125 -4.74 13.06 4.10
CA ASP A 125 -4.26 13.10 2.74
C ASP A 125 -2.73 13.09 2.67
N LEU A 126 -2.18 12.55 1.58
CA LEU A 126 -0.76 12.63 1.29
C LEU A 126 -0.52 13.86 0.43
N GLN A 127 0.20 14.84 0.98
CA GLN A 127 0.37 16.17 0.39
C GLN A 127 1.82 16.61 0.46
N PHE A 128 2.26 17.37 -0.54
CA PHE A 128 3.57 17.99 -0.59
C PHE A 128 3.46 19.42 -1.12
N GLU A 129 4.11 20.34 -0.42
CA GLU A 129 4.33 21.72 -0.84
C GLU A 129 5.77 22.11 -0.50
N ASP A 130 6.47 22.72 -1.45
CA ASP A 130 7.82 23.22 -1.24
C ASP A 130 7.78 24.57 -0.51
N HIS A 131 8.08 24.53 0.78
CA HIS A 131 8.19 25.71 1.61
C HIS A 131 9.61 26.29 1.67
N TRP A 132 10.62 25.56 1.19
CA TRP A 132 12.02 25.82 1.50
C TRP A 132 12.81 26.42 0.36
N THR A 133 12.39 26.23 -0.88
CA THR A 133 13.07 26.85 -2.02
C THR A 133 12.80 28.36 -2.06
N ASP A 134 13.87 29.16 -2.13
CA ASP A 134 13.77 30.61 -2.39
C ASP A 134 13.36 30.86 -3.85
N PRO A 135 12.13 31.37 -4.10
CA PRO A 135 11.64 31.63 -5.46
C PRO A 135 12.42 32.71 -6.20
N ALA A 136 13.20 33.54 -5.51
CA ALA A 136 14.10 34.52 -6.13
C ALA A 136 15.34 33.87 -6.75
N VAL A 137 15.70 32.65 -6.31
CA VAL A 137 16.86 31.89 -6.81
C VAL A 137 16.43 30.84 -7.84
N GLN A 138 15.38 30.08 -7.55
CA GLN A 138 14.87 29.04 -8.45
C GLN A 138 13.37 28.78 -8.23
N PRO A 139 12.66 28.22 -9.21
CA PRO A 139 11.26 27.82 -9.01
C PRO A 139 11.13 26.75 -7.92
N LYS A 140 10.06 26.86 -7.13
CA LYS A 140 9.66 25.85 -6.15
C LYS A 140 9.32 24.52 -6.82
N ASP A 141 9.55 23.42 -6.11
CA ASP A 141 9.17 22.09 -6.59
C ASP A 141 7.64 21.98 -6.78
N PRO A 142 7.17 21.19 -7.77
CA PRO A 142 5.73 21.04 -8.02
C PRO A 142 4.99 20.45 -6.82
N VAL A 143 3.93 21.14 -6.40
CA VAL A 143 2.94 20.63 -5.44
C VAL A 143 2.30 19.35 -5.97
N PHE A 144 2.06 18.39 -5.09
CA PHE A 144 1.17 17.28 -5.36
C PHE A 144 0.32 16.94 -4.14
N SER A 145 -0.85 16.35 -4.41
CA SER A 145 -1.79 15.93 -3.39
C SER A 145 -2.54 14.72 -3.89
N TYR A 146 -2.57 13.66 -3.08
CA TYR A 146 -3.38 12.47 -3.31
C TYR A 146 -4.43 12.46 -2.21
N ARG A 147 -5.69 12.77 -2.54
CA ARG A 147 -6.73 12.95 -1.53
C ARG A 147 -7.75 11.84 -1.60
N TYR A 148 -8.31 11.46 -0.45
CA TYR A 148 -9.43 10.51 -0.48
C TYR A 148 -10.68 11.10 -1.12
N THR A 149 -10.81 12.43 -1.17
CA THR A 149 -11.89 13.11 -1.91
C THR A 149 -11.79 12.94 -3.43
N ASP A 150 -10.62 12.53 -3.94
CA ASP A 150 -10.41 12.24 -5.36
C ASP A 150 -10.76 10.78 -5.72
N LEU A 151 -11.12 9.94 -4.73
CA LEU A 151 -11.63 8.60 -4.96
C LEU A 151 -13.09 8.64 -5.43
N THR A 152 -13.40 7.79 -6.40
CA THR A 152 -14.78 7.49 -6.82
C THR A 152 -15.34 6.26 -6.09
N SER A 153 -14.47 5.44 -5.50
CA SER A 153 -14.81 4.37 -4.57
C SER A 153 -14.97 4.92 -3.13
N PRO A 154 -15.51 4.12 -2.18
CA PRO A 154 -15.59 4.54 -0.79
C PRO A 154 -14.23 4.96 -0.21
N ALA A 155 -14.20 6.11 0.46
CA ALA A 155 -13.02 6.61 1.14
C ALA A 155 -12.86 5.97 2.54
N PRO A 156 -11.63 5.62 2.97
CA PRO A 156 -11.40 4.94 4.24
C PRO A 156 -11.43 5.86 5.47
N ALA A 157 -11.69 7.16 5.28
CA ALA A 157 -11.81 8.15 6.35
C ALA A 157 -13.12 8.93 6.24
N SER A 158 -13.67 9.38 7.36
CA SER A 158 -14.91 10.17 7.37
C SER A 158 -14.77 11.49 6.60
N LYS A 159 -15.87 12.00 6.03
CA LYS A 159 -15.89 13.33 5.36
C LYS A 159 -15.39 14.46 6.27
N ALA A 160 -15.69 14.39 7.57
CA ALA A 160 -15.20 15.37 8.54
C ALA A 160 -13.66 15.34 8.62
N CYS A 161 -13.05 14.15 8.65
CA CYS A 161 -11.60 13.99 8.66
C CYS A 161 -10.92 14.38 7.36
N GLN A 162 -11.58 14.17 6.22
CA GLN A 162 -11.11 14.65 4.92
C GLN A 162 -11.13 16.18 4.80
N GLN A 163 -12.02 16.86 5.53
CA GLN A 163 -12.08 18.33 5.55
C GLN A 163 -11.13 18.94 6.58
N ARG A 164 -11.07 18.35 7.77
CA ARG A 164 -10.25 18.84 8.87
C ARG A 164 -9.82 17.70 9.77
N TRP A 165 -8.52 17.50 9.87
CA TRP A 165 -7.98 16.52 10.79
C TRP A 165 -8.27 16.88 12.25
N SER A 166 -8.52 15.86 13.07
CA SER A 166 -8.60 15.96 14.52
C SER A 166 -7.98 14.71 15.14
N ARG A 167 -7.73 14.73 16.46
CA ARG A 167 -7.20 13.56 17.19
C ARG A 167 -8.05 12.29 17.08
N LEU A 168 -9.32 12.42 16.68
CA LEU A 168 -10.27 11.32 16.49
C LEU A 168 -10.23 10.74 15.07
N CYS A 169 -9.50 11.37 14.14
CA CYS A 169 -9.45 10.91 12.77
C CYS A 169 -8.65 9.62 12.64
N ARG A 170 -9.22 8.68 11.87
CA ARG A 170 -8.66 7.39 11.52
C ARG A 170 -9.00 7.11 10.07
N SER A 171 -8.03 6.59 9.32
CA SER A 171 -8.32 5.90 8.07
C SER A 171 -8.31 4.39 8.34
N VAL A 172 -9.41 3.71 8.03
CA VAL A 172 -9.59 2.28 8.23
C VAL A 172 -9.88 1.64 6.88
N ILE A 173 -8.97 0.81 6.40
CA ILE A 173 -9.06 0.21 5.06
C ILE A 173 -9.41 -1.27 5.19
N HIS A 174 -10.66 -1.60 4.87
CA HIS A 174 -11.16 -2.95 4.63
C HIS A 174 -11.05 -3.32 3.15
N TYR A 175 -10.72 -4.58 2.85
CA TYR A 175 -10.65 -5.06 1.47
C TYR A 175 -12.01 -4.90 0.76
N GLU A 176 -13.06 -5.49 1.32
CA GLU A 176 -14.39 -5.51 0.72
C GLU A 176 -14.95 -4.10 0.47
N THR A 177 -14.80 -3.20 1.44
CA THR A 177 -15.42 -1.87 1.35
C THR A 177 -14.62 -0.91 0.46
N HIS A 178 -13.28 -0.99 0.47
CA HIS A 178 -12.44 0.06 -0.12
C HIS A 178 -11.60 -0.41 -1.30
N ILE A 179 -11.21 -1.69 -1.33
CA ILE A 179 -10.29 -2.23 -2.35
C ILE A 179 -11.05 -2.98 -3.44
N HIS A 180 -11.93 -3.92 -3.07
CA HIS A 180 -12.70 -4.72 -4.03
C HIS A 180 -13.49 -3.89 -5.05
N PRO A 181 -14.14 -2.77 -4.67
CA PRO A 181 -14.90 -1.95 -5.62
C PRO A 181 -14.04 -1.31 -6.73
N LEU A 182 -12.71 -1.25 -6.56
CA LEU A 182 -11.81 -0.70 -7.57
C LEU A 182 -11.78 -1.55 -8.84
N TRP A 183 -12.04 -2.86 -8.73
CA TRP A 183 -11.91 -3.82 -9.83
C TRP A 183 -13.07 -3.75 -10.82
N SER A 184 -14.27 -3.46 -10.33
CA SER A 184 -15.49 -3.31 -11.13
C SER A 184 -15.87 -1.85 -11.40
N LEU A 185 -15.06 -0.89 -10.93
CA LEU A 185 -15.30 0.52 -11.20
C LEU A 185 -15.26 0.78 -12.73
N PRO A 186 -16.32 1.39 -13.32
CA PRO A 186 -16.33 1.70 -14.75
C PRO A 186 -15.21 2.68 -15.13
N ARG A 187 -14.34 2.26 -16.06
CA ARG A 187 -13.22 3.07 -16.58
C ARG A 187 -13.34 3.27 -18.08
N GLN A 188 -14.43 3.93 -18.47
CA GLN A 188 -14.77 4.14 -19.87
C GLN A 188 -14.17 5.45 -20.40
N ARG A 189 -13.48 5.35 -21.53
CA ARG A 189 -13.02 6.50 -22.32
C ARG A 189 -13.95 6.67 -23.51
N LEU A 190 -14.62 7.82 -23.56
CA LEU A 190 -15.53 8.19 -24.64
C LEU A 190 -14.85 9.17 -25.61
N ASP A 191 -15.28 9.17 -26.87
CA ASP A 191 -14.88 10.18 -27.85
C ASP A 191 -15.66 11.49 -27.68
N ALA A 192 -15.37 12.48 -28.54
CA ALA A 192 -16.03 13.78 -28.51
C ALA A 192 -17.53 13.72 -28.84
N GLN A 193 -18.01 12.60 -29.40
CA GLN A 193 -19.41 12.34 -29.75
C GLN A 193 -20.12 11.50 -28.68
N GLY A 194 -19.42 11.09 -27.62
CA GLY A 194 -19.94 10.25 -26.54
C GLY A 194 -19.93 8.75 -26.86
N GLN A 195 -19.26 8.33 -27.93
CA GLN A 195 -19.11 6.91 -28.26
C GLN A 195 -17.95 6.30 -27.47
N LEU A 196 -18.14 5.09 -26.95
CA LEU A 196 -17.12 4.34 -26.23
C LEU A 196 -15.93 4.04 -27.15
N ILE A 197 -14.74 4.53 -26.77
CA ILE A 197 -13.46 4.21 -27.41
C ILE A 197 -12.85 2.99 -26.73
N GLU A 198 -12.88 2.96 -25.40
CA GLU A 198 -12.14 1.99 -24.60
C GLU A 198 -12.80 1.84 -23.24
N ASP A 199 -12.80 0.62 -22.69
CA ASP A 199 -13.27 0.34 -21.33
C ASP A 199 -12.17 -0.41 -20.58
N GLN A 200 -11.54 0.27 -19.64
CA GLN A 200 -10.40 -0.19 -18.87
C GLN A 200 -10.82 -0.81 -17.53
N THR A 201 -12.11 -1.14 -17.36
CA THR A 201 -12.63 -1.79 -16.14
C THR A 201 -11.91 -3.12 -15.93
N CYS A 202 -11.27 -3.29 -14.77
CA CYS A 202 -10.32 -4.38 -14.54
C CYS A 202 -10.98 -5.76 -14.71
N SER A 203 -12.19 -5.92 -14.16
CA SER A 203 -12.96 -7.17 -14.21
C SER A 203 -13.42 -7.57 -15.62
N ARG A 204 -13.21 -6.74 -16.66
CA ARG A 204 -13.50 -7.15 -18.05
C ARG A 204 -12.48 -8.16 -18.59
N CYS A 205 -11.22 -7.98 -18.23
CA CYS A 205 -10.11 -8.86 -18.64
C CYS A 205 -9.70 -9.82 -17.52
N HIS A 206 -9.89 -9.41 -16.26
CA HIS A 206 -9.56 -10.18 -15.07
C HIS A 206 -10.82 -10.82 -14.47
N ALA A 207 -11.52 -11.63 -15.26
CA ALA A 207 -12.68 -12.40 -14.82
C ALA A 207 -12.76 -13.71 -15.59
N THR A 208 -13.54 -14.66 -15.09
CA THR A 208 -13.75 -15.98 -15.73
C THR A 208 -14.85 -15.96 -16.79
N THR A 209 -15.56 -14.85 -16.94
CA THR A 209 -16.55 -14.65 -18.01
C THR A 209 -16.38 -13.28 -18.66
N ASP A 210 -16.63 -13.22 -19.95
CA ASP A 210 -16.62 -11.98 -20.73
C ASP A 210 -17.97 -11.23 -20.61
N ASP A 211 -18.08 -10.07 -21.27
CA ASP A 211 -19.30 -9.26 -21.32
C ASP A 211 -20.54 -10.01 -21.84
N ASN A 212 -20.35 -11.07 -22.62
CA ASN A 212 -21.43 -11.90 -23.16
C ASN A 212 -21.74 -13.12 -22.27
N SER A 213 -21.17 -13.16 -21.06
CA SER A 213 -21.23 -14.32 -20.15
C SER A 213 -20.61 -15.59 -20.74
N ALA A 214 -19.76 -15.48 -21.76
CA ALA A 214 -18.99 -16.60 -22.29
C ALA A 214 -17.78 -16.84 -21.39
N LEU A 215 -17.42 -18.11 -21.20
CA LEU A 215 -16.24 -18.48 -20.41
C LEU A 215 -14.98 -17.88 -21.04
N GLN A 216 -14.14 -17.25 -20.21
CA GLN A 216 -12.83 -16.75 -20.60
C GLN A 216 -11.79 -17.10 -19.53
N LEU A 217 -10.52 -17.14 -19.94
CA LEU A 217 -9.40 -17.31 -19.02
C LEU A 217 -9.00 -15.93 -18.50
N PRO A 218 -9.01 -15.68 -17.17
CA PRO A 218 -8.59 -14.40 -16.63
C PRO A 218 -7.18 -14.02 -17.10
N ALA A 219 -7.04 -12.80 -17.60
CA ALA A 219 -5.76 -12.32 -18.13
C ALA A 219 -4.65 -12.43 -17.08
N ALA A 220 -3.50 -12.98 -17.49
CA ALA A 220 -2.35 -13.22 -16.63
C ALA A 220 -2.62 -14.12 -15.40
N GLN A 221 -3.65 -14.99 -15.45
CA GLN A 221 -4.02 -15.86 -14.33
C GLN A 221 -4.35 -15.04 -13.07
N LEU A 222 -5.18 -14.01 -13.24
CA LEU A 222 -5.60 -13.13 -12.16
C LEU A 222 -7.09 -12.86 -12.28
N ASP A 223 -7.89 -13.48 -11.42
CA ASP A 223 -9.34 -13.28 -11.32
C ASP A 223 -9.67 -12.16 -10.31
N LEU A 224 -10.06 -10.99 -10.82
CA LEU A 224 -10.54 -9.85 -10.02
C LEU A 224 -12.07 -9.75 -9.99
N SER A 225 -12.78 -10.80 -10.44
CA SER A 225 -14.24 -10.83 -10.41
C SER A 225 -14.79 -10.95 -9.00
N ASP A 226 -16.09 -10.70 -8.88
CA ASP A 226 -16.81 -10.77 -7.62
C ASP A 226 -17.05 -12.22 -7.17
N GLY A 227 -17.52 -12.37 -5.92
CA GLY A 227 -17.94 -13.64 -5.35
C GLY A 227 -16.88 -14.35 -4.50
N PRO A 228 -17.31 -15.38 -3.74
CA PRO A 228 -16.47 -16.06 -2.78
C PRO A 228 -15.33 -16.82 -3.46
N SER A 229 -14.22 -16.93 -2.75
CA SER A 229 -13.13 -17.83 -3.09
C SER A 229 -13.55 -19.28 -2.88
N ASP A 230 -13.08 -20.18 -3.73
CA ASP A 230 -13.18 -21.62 -3.54
C ASP A 230 -12.28 -22.14 -2.42
N ALA A 231 -11.12 -21.51 -2.23
CA ALA A 231 -10.16 -21.85 -1.19
C ALA A 231 -10.57 -21.34 0.20
N GLU A 232 -11.28 -20.19 0.27
CA GLU A 232 -11.76 -19.63 1.54
C GLU A 232 -13.05 -18.82 1.32
N PRO A 233 -14.24 -19.41 1.52
CA PRO A 233 -15.53 -18.81 1.15
C PRO A 233 -15.85 -17.46 1.80
N ASP A 234 -15.26 -17.18 2.98
CA ASP A 234 -15.42 -15.91 3.70
C ASP A 234 -14.61 -14.76 3.09
N HIS A 235 -13.83 -15.04 2.05
CA HIS A 235 -13.08 -14.05 1.29
C HIS A 235 -13.59 -13.96 -0.14
N PHE A 236 -13.56 -12.76 -0.71
CA PHE A 236 -13.63 -12.62 -2.16
C PHE A 236 -12.45 -13.33 -2.82
N LYS A 237 -12.70 -14.00 -3.94
CA LYS A 237 -11.63 -14.64 -4.73
C LYS A 237 -10.53 -13.64 -5.10
N ALA A 238 -10.88 -12.41 -5.48
CA ALA A 238 -9.94 -11.38 -5.87
C ALA A 238 -8.97 -11.01 -4.73
N TYR A 239 -9.38 -11.16 -3.46
CA TYR A 239 -8.49 -10.99 -2.31
C TYR A 239 -7.44 -12.10 -2.25
N ARG A 240 -7.83 -13.33 -2.58
CA ARG A 240 -6.96 -14.50 -2.60
C ARG A 240 -5.98 -14.45 -3.75
N GLU A 241 -6.47 -14.22 -4.95
CA GLU A 241 -5.69 -14.06 -6.18
C GLU A 241 -4.59 -13.00 -6.06
N LEU A 242 -4.88 -11.87 -5.41
CA LEU A 242 -3.90 -10.79 -5.26
C LEU A 242 -2.76 -11.13 -4.29
N LEU A 243 -3.00 -11.95 -3.26
CA LEU A 243 -2.12 -12.05 -2.09
C LEU A 243 -1.61 -13.47 -1.80
N PHE A 244 -2.16 -14.49 -2.44
CA PHE A 244 -1.88 -15.91 -2.16
C PHE A 244 -1.49 -16.61 -3.45
N PRO A 245 -0.55 -17.56 -3.40
CA PRO A 245 -0.26 -18.41 -4.55
C PRO A 245 -1.45 -19.30 -4.91
N ASP A 246 -1.60 -19.54 -6.20
CA ASP A 246 -2.65 -20.34 -6.81
C ASP A 246 -2.11 -21.10 -8.04
N ASN A 247 -2.99 -21.85 -8.70
CA ASN A 247 -2.66 -22.62 -9.88
C ASN A 247 -3.06 -21.87 -11.15
N ALA A 248 -2.22 -21.94 -12.17
CA ALA A 248 -2.58 -21.48 -13.50
C ALA A 248 -3.75 -22.32 -14.03
N GLN A 249 -4.71 -21.66 -14.67
CA GLN A 249 -5.89 -22.27 -15.25
C GLN A 249 -5.80 -22.33 -16.78
N GLU A 250 -6.57 -23.24 -17.36
CA GLU A 250 -6.80 -23.35 -18.78
C GLU A 250 -8.26 -23.66 -19.08
N ILE A 251 -8.70 -23.36 -20.31
CA ILE A 251 -10.00 -23.80 -20.81
C ILE A 251 -9.79 -25.11 -21.56
N ARG A 252 -10.32 -26.20 -21.01
CA ARG A 252 -10.30 -27.54 -21.64
C ARG A 252 -11.71 -28.12 -21.59
N ASP A 253 -12.17 -28.66 -22.72
CA ASP A 253 -13.50 -29.27 -22.87
C ASP A 253 -14.67 -28.33 -22.46
N GLY A 254 -14.48 -27.02 -22.64
CA GLY A 254 -15.48 -26.00 -22.32
C GLY A 254 -15.58 -25.66 -20.83
N LEU A 255 -14.66 -26.14 -20.00
CA LEU A 255 -14.57 -25.85 -18.57
C LEU A 255 -13.26 -25.14 -18.26
N LEU A 256 -13.30 -24.26 -17.25
CA LEU A 256 -12.12 -23.67 -16.66
C LEU A 256 -11.62 -24.61 -15.56
N GLN A 257 -10.36 -25.02 -15.65
CA GLN A 257 -9.76 -25.95 -14.71
C GLN A 257 -8.27 -25.68 -14.57
N ASP A 258 -7.67 -26.19 -13.49
CA ASP A 258 -6.24 -26.10 -13.27
C ASP A 258 -5.46 -26.76 -14.42
N GLN A 259 -4.46 -26.04 -14.90
CA GLN A 259 -3.50 -26.57 -15.84
C GLN A 259 -2.64 -27.61 -15.12
N GLN A 260 -2.58 -28.81 -15.69
CA GLN A 260 -1.79 -29.91 -15.17
C GLN A 260 -0.73 -30.36 -16.17
N LEU A 261 0.44 -30.73 -15.66
CA LEU A 261 1.55 -31.30 -16.42
C LEU A 261 2.02 -32.60 -15.77
N ALA A 262 2.61 -33.48 -16.58
CA ALA A 262 3.29 -34.66 -16.05
C ALA A 262 4.48 -34.21 -15.19
N ALA A 263 4.49 -34.66 -13.93
CA ALA A 263 5.57 -34.40 -13.00
C ALA A 263 6.86 -35.06 -13.50
N THR A 264 7.99 -34.43 -13.22
CA THR A 264 9.31 -34.99 -13.53
C THR A 264 10.20 -35.04 -12.29
N ASP A 265 11.14 -35.98 -12.27
CA ASP A 265 12.23 -35.96 -11.30
C ASP A 265 13.23 -34.83 -11.57
N GLU A 266 14.27 -34.72 -10.75
CA GLU A 266 15.34 -33.71 -10.89
C GLU A 266 16.14 -33.82 -12.20
N LEU A 267 16.05 -34.97 -12.89
CA LEU A 267 16.72 -35.24 -14.16
C LEU A 267 15.79 -35.04 -15.36
N GLY A 268 14.53 -34.65 -15.14
CA GLY A 268 13.52 -34.45 -16.18
C GLY A 268 12.83 -35.73 -16.65
N ASN A 269 12.98 -36.86 -15.94
CA ASN A 269 12.27 -38.08 -16.28
C ASN A 269 10.83 -38.02 -15.75
N PRO A 270 9.82 -38.47 -16.52
CA PRO A 270 8.43 -38.46 -16.07
C PRO A 270 8.22 -39.36 -14.85
N LEU A 271 7.44 -38.87 -13.90
CA LEU A 271 6.96 -39.61 -12.74
C LEU A 271 5.59 -40.20 -13.04
N PHE A 272 5.28 -41.31 -12.39
CA PHE A 272 4.05 -42.07 -12.57
C PHE A 272 3.37 -42.29 -11.23
N GLU A 273 2.05 -42.46 -11.25
CA GLU A 273 1.30 -42.83 -10.05
C GLU A 273 1.73 -44.21 -9.57
N THR A 274 1.87 -44.39 -8.25
CA THR A 274 2.25 -45.68 -7.65
C THR A 274 1.23 -46.13 -6.61
N ASP A 275 1.10 -47.44 -6.47
CA ASP A 275 0.34 -48.04 -5.38
C ASP A 275 1.03 -47.89 -4.01
N GLY A 276 0.42 -48.42 -2.95
CA GLY A 276 0.97 -48.38 -1.59
C GLY A 276 2.27 -49.17 -1.39
N GLU A 277 2.68 -49.97 -2.37
CA GLU A 277 3.91 -50.76 -2.38
C GLU A 277 5.00 -50.13 -3.27
N GLY A 278 4.67 -49.03 -3.97
CA GLY A 278 5.57 -48.31 -4.86
C GLY A 278 5.61 -48.81 -6.29
N ASN A 279 4.70 -49.72 -6.69
CA ASN A 279 4.63 -50.18 -8.08
C ASN A 279 3.79 -49.21 -8.93
N PRO A 280 4.14 -48.97 -10.21
CA PRO A 280 3.35 -48.09 -11.07
C PRO A 280 1.93 -48.59 -11.30
N ILE A 281 0.95 -47.71 -11.17
CA ILE A 281 -0.43 -47.95 -11.57
C ILE A 281 -0.50 -47.88 -13.11
N LEU A 282 -1.15 -48.88 -13.73
CA LEU A 282 -1.24 -49.01 -15.18
C LEU A 282 -2.66 -48.69 -15.68
N ASP A 283 -2.76 -48.08 -16.86
CA ASP A 283 -4.02 -47.84 -17.57
C ASP A 283 -4.58 -49.10 -18.25
N GLU A 284 -5.70 -48.96 -18.96
CA GLU A 284 -6.36 -50.07 -19.68
C GLU A 284 -5.49 -50.70 -20.79
N ALA A 285 -4.47 -49.96 -21.29
CA ALA A 285 -3.51 -50.43 -22.27
C ALA A 285 -2.24 -51.04 -21.63
N GLY A 286 -2.16 -51.07 -20.30
CA GLY A 286 -1.00 -51.56 -19.55
C GLY A 286 0.17 -50.57 -19.49
N GLN A 287 -0.06 -49.28 -19.76
CA GLN A 287 0.95 -48.23 -19.67
C GLN A 287 0.89 -47.54 -18.30
N PRO A 288 2.03 -47.17 -17.68
CA PRO A 288 2.04 -46.41 -16.44
C PRO A 288 1.30 -45.07 -16.57
N ILE A 289 0.46 -44.75 -15.58
CA ILE A 289 -0.30 -43.50 -15.53
C ILE A 289 0.63 -42.36 -15.08
N PRO A 290 0.81 -41.28 -15.86
CA PRO A 290 1.65 -40.15 -15.47
C PRO A 290 1.12 -39.48 -14.20
N LEU A 291 2.02 -39.17 -13.26
CA LEU A 291 1.68 -38.36 -12.10
C LEU A 291 1.47 -36.91 -12.57
N LEU A 292 0.26 -36.38 -12.44
CA LEU A 292 -0.06 -35.00 -12.81
C LEU A 292 0.13 -34.05 -11.63
N VAL A 293 0.73 -32.89 -11.89
CA VAL A 293 0.88 -31.79 -10.93
C VAL A 293 0.36 -30.50 -11.54
N SER A 294 -0.26 -29.66 -10.72
CA SER A 294 -0.74 -28.35 -11.15
C SER A 294 0.44 -27.41 -11.47
N VAL A 295 0.24 -26.57 -12.48
CA VAL A 295 1.16 -25.50 -12.83
C VAL A 295 0.89 -24.31 -11.92
N ALA A 296 1.90 -23.78 -11.24
CA ALA A 296 1.75 -22.58 -10.44
C ALA A 296 1.48 -21.35 -11.32
N ALA A 297 0.53 -20.51 -10.91
CA ALA A 297 0.31 -19.22 -11.56
C ALA A 297 1.46 -18.24 -11.24
N PRO A 298 1.65 -17.17 -12.02
CA PRO A 298 2.71 -16.19 -11.80
C PRO A 298 2.63 -15.41 -10.47
N GLY A 299 1.49 -15.47 -9.78
CA GLY A 299 1.17 -14.73 -8.56
C GLY A 299 1.88 -15.21 -7.29
N PRO A 300 1.64 -14.54 -6.14
CA PRO A 300 0.73 -13.40 -5.96
C PRO A 300 1.32 -12.06 -6.42
N SER A 301 0.48 -11.19 -6.96
CA SER A 301 0.90 -9.89 -7.50
C SER A 301 1.15 -8.80 -6.46
N MET A 302 0.56 -8.97 -5.28
CA MET A 302 0.70 -8.08 -4.14
C MET A 302 1.27 -8.81 -2.93
N ARG A 303 1.96 -8.05 -2.07
CA ARG A 303 2.59 -8.55 -0.85
C ARG A 303 2.02 -7.84 0.36
N ALA A 304 1.33 -8.59 1.22
CA ALA A 304 0.87 -8.09 2.50
C ALA A 304 2.05 -7.55 3.32
N GLY A 305 1.92 -6.31 3.79
CA GLY A 305 2.97 -5.62 4.50
C GLY A 305 4.06 -5.03 3.61
N SER A 306 3.94 -4.97 2.27
CA SER A 306 4.92 -4.25 1.45
C SER A 306 4.36 -3.85 0.08
N ALA A 307 3.94 -2.58 -0.04
CA ALA A 307 3.55 -2.01 -1.33
C ALA A 307 4.76 -1.94 -2.29
N LEU A 308 5.94 -1.54 -1.81
CA LEU A 308 7.17 -1.54 -2.61
C LEU A 308 7.59 -2.94 -3.09
N GLY A 309 7.26 -3.97 -2.32
CA GLY A 309 7.55 -5.35 -2.68
C GLY A 309 6.56 -5.95 -3.69
N SER A 310 5.51 -5.23 -4.08
CA SER A 310 4.43 -5.73 -4.93
C SER A 310 4.67 -5.37 -6.40
N TYR A 311 4.85 -6.36 -7.27
CA TYR A 311 5.04 -6.10 -8.71
C TYR A 311 3.76 -5.61 -9.41
N PHE A 312 2.61 -5.67 -8.72
CA PHE A 312 1.35 -5.08 -9.19
C PHE A 312 1.52 -3.63 -9.65
N PHE A 313 2.23 -2.80 -8.87
CA PHE A 313 2.39 -1.36 -9.17
C PHE A 313 3.19 -1.10 -10.46
N ASP A 314 4.05 -2.03 -10.88
CA ASP A 314 4.85 -1.89 -12.10
C ASP A 314 3.97 -1.85 -13.36
N ARG A 315 2.77 -2.42 -13.29
CA ARG A 315 1.80 -2.42 -14.40
C ARG A 315 1.20 -1.04 -14.63
N PHE A 316 1.11 -0.21 -13.59
CA PHE A 316 0.54 1.14 -13.62
C PHE A 316 1.59 2.24 -13.75
N ALA A 317 2.87 1.88 -13.64
CA ALA A 317 3.97 2.81 -13.89
C ALA A 317 4.02 3.23 -15.36
N ALA A 318 4.72 4.33 -15.65
CA ALA A 318 4.91 4.80 -17.02
C ALA A 318 5.54 3.70 -17.90
N GLY A 319 4.90 3.39 -19.02
CA GLY A 319 5.31 2.30 -19.93
C GLY A 319 4.82 0.90 -19.52
N GLY A 320 4.13 0.77 -18.39
CA GLY A 320 3.43 -0.45 -17.98
C GLY A 320 2.18 -0.72 -18.82
N SER A 321 1.68 -1.96 -18.77
CA SER A 321 0.50 -2.38 -19.57
C SER A 321 -0.82 -1.73 -19.15
N HIS A 322 -0.87 -1.12 -17.97
CA HIS A 322 -2.02 -0.44 -17.37
C HIS A 322 -1.67 1.00 -16.96
N ALA A 323 -0.69 1.62 -17.63
CA ALA A 323 -0.31 3.00 -17.36
C ALA A 323 -1.56 3.90 -17.39
N ASP A 324 -1.72 4.74 -16.36
CA ASP A 324 -2.83 5.67 -16.17
C ASP A 324 -4.23 5.05 -15.94
N TYR A 325 -4.35 3.73 -15.77
CA TYR A 325 -5.67 3.09 -15.53
C TYR A 325 -6.19 3.35 -14.11
N LEU A 326 -5.28 3.44 -13.14
CA LEU A 326 -5.59 3.82 -11.76
C LEU A 326 -5.11 5.24 -11.49
N SER A 327 -5.97 6.03 -10.85
CA SER A 327 -5.62 7.37 -10.38
C SER A 327 -4.57 7.31 -9.26
N PRO A 328 -3.83 8.41 -9.03
CA PRO A 328 -2.90 8.48 -7.91
C PRO A 328 -3.55 8.23 -6.54
N ALA A 329 -4.82 8.61 -6.35
CA ALA A 329 -5.56 8.36 -5.12
C ALA A 329 -5.85 6.86 -4.92
N GLU A 330 -6.20 6.13 -5.99
CA GLU A 330 -6.43 4.68 -5.94
C GLU A 330 -5.13 3.91 -5.71
N LEU A 331 -4.03 4.29 -6.38
CA LEU A 331 -2.71 3.69 -6.17
C LEU A 331 -2.21 3.92 -4.73
N ARG A 332 -2.48 5.11 -4.17
CA ARG A 332 -2.20 5.41 -2.76
C ARG A 332 -3.02 4.51 -1.84
N LEU A 333 -4.33 4.38 -2.06
CA LEU A 333 -5.20 3.54 -1.23
C LEU A 333 -4.73 2.08 -1.19
N LEU A 334 -4.33 1.54 -2.34
CA LEU A 334 -3.75 0.20 -2.45
C LEU A 334 -2.42 0.10 -1.69
N SER A 335 -1.56 1.10 -1.82
CA SER A 335 -0.26 1.13 -1.12
C SER A 335 -0.43 1.13 0.39
N GLU A 336 -1.34 1.98 0.90
CA GLU A 336 -1.68 2.06 2.32
C GLU A 336 -2.20 0.74 2.86
N TRP A 337 -3.16 0.13 2.17
CA TRP A 337 -3.72 -1.15 2.54
C TRP A 337 -2.67 -2.25 2.61
N LEU A 338 -1.79 -2.35 1.60
CA LEU A 338 -0.70 -3.32 1.59
C LEU A 338 0.27 -3.07 2.73
N ASP A 339 0.73 -1.84 2.93
CA ASP A 339 1.75 -1.53 3.94
C ASP A 339 1.28 -1.78 5.37
N ILE A 340 -0.01 -1.59 5.67
CA ILE A 340 -0.58 -1.89 6.99
C ILE A 340 -0.92 -3.39 7.19
N GLY A 341 -0.73 -4.22 6.17
CA GLY A 341 -0.80 -5.68 6.26
C GLY A 341 -1.91 -6.34 5.45
N ALA A 342 -2.51 -5.64 4.50
CA ALA A 342 -3.50 -6.14 3.55
C ALA A 342 -4.63 -6.96 4.20
N GLN A 343 -5.16 -6.46 5.32
CA GLN A 343 -6.18 -7.18 6.08
C GLN A 343 -7.50 -7.19 5.30
N TYR A 344 -8.23 -8.30 5.35
CA TYR A 344 -9.58 -8.37 4.79
C TYR A 344 -10.52 -7.43 5.58
N TRP A 345 -10.55 -7.61 6.91
CA TRP A 345 -11.13 -6.67 7.86
C TRP A 345 -10.03 -6.06 8.74
N ASN A 346 -9.94 -4.74 8.74
CA ASN A 346 -8.89 -4.04 9.48
C ASN A 346 -9.37 -3.45 10.81
N ASN A 347 -10.69 -3.40 11.02
CA ASN A 347 -11.35 -3.24 12.29
C ASN A 347 -12.03 -4.58 12.66
N PRO A 348 -11.66 -5.22 13.79
CA PRO A 348 -12.21 -6.52 14.17
C PRO A 348 -13.69 -6.47 14.55
N PHE A 349 -14.21 -5.29 14.88
CA PHE A 349 -15.62 -5.12 15.26
C PHE A 349 -16.55 -5.05 14.06
N ASP A 350 -16.00 -4.90 12.85
CA ASP A 350 -16.76 -4.85 11.59
C ASP A 350 -16.83 -6.22 10.91
N ILE A 351 -16.17 -7.25 11.46
CA ILE A 351 -16.28 -8.62 10.96
C ILE A 351 -17.73 -9.09 11.11
N PRO A 352 -18.42 -9.51 10.02
CA PRO A 352 -19.74 -10.09 10.10
C PRO A 352 -19.74 -11.25 11.11
N ARG A 353 -20.72 -11.27 12.01
CA ARG A 353 -20.89 -12.41 12.93
C ARG A 353 -21.77 -13.42 12.24
N ASP A 354 -21.39 -14.69 12.31
CA ASP A 354 -22.28 -15.79 11.95
C ASP A 354 -23.56 -15.66 12.78
N GLU A 355 -24.71 -15.58 12.09
CA GLU A 355 -26.04 -15.58 12.72
C GLU A 355 -26.46 -16.97 13.21
#